data_AF-A0AAI9VEA6-F1
#
_entry.id   AF-A0AAI9VEA6-F1
#
_cell.length_a   1.000
_cell.length_b   1.000
_cell.length_c   1.000
_cell.angle_alpha   90.00
_cell.angle_beta   90.00
_cell.angle_gamma   90.00
#
_symmetry.space_group_name_H-M   'P 1'
#
loop_
_entity.id
_entity.type
_entity.pdbx_description
1 polymer ?
#
loop_
_entity_poly.entity_id
_entity_poly.type
_entity_poly.pdbx_seq_one_letter_code
_entity_poly.pdbx_strand_id
1 'polypeptide(L)'
;MPDLHQAPTQNVANKRMHSAIGATVHQRALDLFQKEELSSAMDALQEWQPTEPASLAKEVLLFRMNILRGKILRFQGKFQESLICLSKSRYTMDLLEDLHFDKEAGELIVEIADTIRELDDSARAEQMLTAQLQQQYHTPATRALLGLSLAESLFAQQKFREADRLCREAESQRLSKMARLRLCITAAKLRHVSSDWEGAFAWWTKALIAINKFPPTSGHATRLIYLSLCDVLRRQGQQELEEATRAQVAELEALSQDAEATHWIAGLRHWRMFIEPSVL
;
A
#
# COMPACT_ATOMS: atom_id res chain seq x y z
N MET A 1 3.61 21.56 57.79
CA MET A 1 2.60 21.74 56.74
C MET A 1 3.30 21.68 55.40
N PRO A 2 3.44 20.52 54.74
CA PRO A 2 3.95 20.43 53.38
C PRO A 2 2.80 20.51 52.38
N ASP A 3 3.00 21.33 51.35
CA ASP A 3 2.11 21.57 50.22
C ASP A 3 1.71 20.28 49.48
N LEU A 4 0.42 19.96 49.50
CA LEU A 4 -0.17 18.76 48.89
C LEU A 4 -0.80 19.00 47.51
N HIS A 5 -0.48 20.11 46.83
CA HIS A 5 -1.20 20.54 45.63
C HIS A 5 -0.42 20.53 44.29
N GLN A 6 0.81 20.00 44.21
CA GLN A 6 1.61 20.01 42.96
C GLN A 6 1.60 18.71 42.12
N ALA A 7 1.00 17.62 42.59
CA ALA A 7 1.13 16.30 41.94
C ALA A 7 0.29 16.05 40.65
N PRO A 8 -0.96 16.54 40.50
CA PRO A 8 -1.80 16.16 39.35
C PRO A 8 -1.39 16.83 38.03
N THR A 9 -0.99 18.10 38.10
CA THR A 9 -0.66 18.93 36.93
C THR A 9 0.68 18.56 36.30
N GLN A 10 1.69 18.21 37.11
CA GLN A 10 2.97 17.70 36.62
C GLN A 10 2.82 16.34 35.91
N ASN A 11 1.95 15.46 36.41
CA ASN A 11 1.71 14.15 35.78
C ASN A 11 1.00 14.28 34.41
N VAL A 12 0.01 15.17 34.29
CA VAL A 12 -0.66 15.46 33.01
C VAL A 12 0.29 16.12 32.01
N ALA A 13 1.10 17.09 32.46
CA ALA A 13 2.11 17.74 31.61
C ALA A 13 3.13 16.73 31.08
N ASN A 14 3.58 15.80 31.93
CA ASN A 14 4.53 14.75 31.55
C ASN A 14 3.94 13.76 30.52
N LYS A 15 2.67 13.35 30.70
CA LYS A 15 1.96 12.48 29.72
C LYS A 15 1.77 13.16 28.36
N ARG A 16 1.46 14.46 28.34
CA ARG A 16 1.33 15.24 27.11
C ARG A 16 2.69 15.38 26.40
N MET A 17 3.73 15.73 27.16
CA MET A 17 5.09 15.83 26.63
C MET A 17 5.55 14.51 26.01
N HIS A 18 5.34 13.39 26.70
CA HIS A 18 5.67 12.07 26.18
C HIS A 18 4.92 11.71 24.89
N SER A 19 3.65 12.11 24.78
CA SER A 19 2.86 11.90 23.55
C SER A 19 3.35 12.79 22.41
N ALA A 20 3.77 14.02 22.70
CA ALA A 20 4.36 14.94 21.73
C ALA A 20 5.69 14.41 21.18
N ILE A 21 6.58 13.89 22.04
CA ILE A 21 7.81 13.22 21.63
C ILE A 21 7.50 12.06 20.68
N GLY A 22 6.51 11.23 21.03
CA GLY A 22 6.10 10.13 20.17
C GLY A 22 5.57 10.58 18.81
N ALA A 23 4.84 11.71 18.75
CA ALA A 23 4.38 12.28 17.49
C ALA A 23 5.56 12.77 16.62
N THR A 24 6.60 13.36 17.22
CA THR A 24 7.84 13.74 16.52
C THR A 24 8.56 12.52 15.97
N VAL A 25 8.66 11.45 16.76
CA VAL A 25 9.26 10.18 16.33
C VAL A 25 8.50 9.59 15.15
N HIS A 26 7.17 9.55 15.21
CA HIS A 26 6.33 9.08 14.11
C HIS A 26 6.50 9.93 12.84
N GLN A 27 6.57 11.25 12.96
CA GLN A 27 6.79 12.14 11.81
C GLN A 27 8.16 11.89 11.16
N ARG A 28 9.22 11.79 11.96
CA ARG A 28 10.57 11.47 11.44
C ARG A 28 10.57 10.13 10.70
N ALA A 29 9.89 9.12 11.24
CA ALA A 29 9.76 7.82 10.57
C ALA A 29 8.97 7.93 9.25
N LEU A 30 7.94 8.76 9.16
CA LEU A 30 7.23 9.03 7.89
C LEU A 30 8.15 9.69 6.86
N ASP A 31 8.98 10.64 7.28
CA ASP A 31 9.89 11.34 6.38
C ASP A 31 10.96 10.39 5.81
N LEU A 32 11.50 9.49 6.64
CA LEU A 32 12.41 8.42 6.23
C LEU A 32 11.72 7.42 5.28
N PHE A 33 10.50 7.00 5.62
CA PHE A 33 9.69 6.11 4.79
C PHE A 33 9.42 6.70 3.39
N GLN A 34 9.16 8.00 3.29
CA GLN A 34 8.94 8.68 2.00
C GLN A 34 10.19 8.73 1.12
N LYS A 35 11.38 8.58 1.70
CA LYS A 35 12.66 8.47 1.00
C LYS A 35 13.09 7.01 0.76
N GLU A 36 12.21 6.06 1.09
CA GLU A 36 12.48 4.61 1.04
C GLU A 36 13.64 4.14 1.94
N GLU A 37 14.01 4.93 2.95
CA GLU A 37 14.96 4.53 4.00
C GLU A 37 14.24 3.66 5.06
N LEU A 38 13.79 2.47 4.63
CA LEU A 38 12.84 1.65 5.37
C LEU A 38 13.38 1.14 6.71
N SER A 39 14.65 0.73 6.76
CA SER A 39 15.31 0.25 7.96
C SER A 39 15.48 1.39 8.97
N SER A 40 15.96 2.56 8.52
CA SER A 40 16.04 3.78 9.33
C SER A 40 14.67 4.21 9.88
N ALA A 41 13.62 4.12 9.05
CA ALA A 41 12.26 4.42 9.48
C ALA A 41 11.78 3.45 10.57
N MET A 42 12.12 2.16 10.47
CA MET A 42 11.80 1.16 11.48
C MET A 42 12.55 1.43 12.79
N ASP A 43 13.85 1.73 12.73
CA ASP A 43 14.66 2.06 13.90
C ASP A 43 14.13 3.30 14.61
N ALA A 44 13.78 4.35 13.85
CA ALA A 44 13.14 5.54 14.39
C ALA A 44 11.85 5.18 15.16
N LEU A 45 11.02 4.26 14.66
CA LEU A 45 9.80 3.83 15.34
C LEU A 45 10.06 3.03 16.63
N GLN A 46 11.27 2.49 16.83
CA GLN A 46 11.63 1.75 18.04
C GLN A 46 12.10 2.66 19.18
N GLU A 47 12.53 3.89 18.87
CA GLU A 47 13.00 4.87 19.86
C GLU A 47 11.92 5.32 20.86
N TRP A 48 10.65 5.10 20.53
CA TRP A 48 9.53 5.45 21.40
C TRP A 48 8.67 4.25 21.74
N GLN A 49 8.39 4.09 23.04
CA GLN A 49 7.45 3.12 23.56
C GLN A 49 6.44 3.80 24.50
N PRO A 50 5.18 3.35 24.50
CA PRO A 50 4.17 3.91 25.39
C PRO A 50 4.52 3.57 26.84
N THR A 51 4.50 4.57 27.71
CA THR A 51 4.55 4.35 29.16
C THR A 51 3.17 4.03 29.70
N GLU A 52 3.05 2.98 30.53
CA GLU A 52 1.79 2.57 31.16
C GLU A 52 1.41 3.47 32.35
N PRO A 53 0.11 3.76 32.59
CA PRO A 53 -1.02 3.44 31.71
C PRO A 53 -1.07 4.35 30.47
N ALA A 54 -1.39 3.77 29.31
CA ALA A 54 -1.54 4.51 28.07
C ALA A 54 -2.71 5.52 28.14
N SER A 55 -2.49 6.74 27.64
CA SER A 55 -3.56 7.72 27.42
C SER A 55 -4.15 7.53 26.03
N LEU A 56 -5.36 8.04 25.78
CA LEU A 56 -5.99 7.99 24.46
C LEU A 56 -5.09 8.54 23.33
N ALA A 57 -4.34 9.61 23.62
CA ALA A 57 -3.38 10.17 22.66
C ALA A 57 -2.24 9.19 22.33
N LYS A 58 -1.77 8.40 23.31
CA LYS A 58 -0.78 7.35 23.09
C LYS A 58 -1.36 6.19 22.30
N GLU A 59 -2.61 5.81 22.53
CA GLU A 59 -3.31 4.75 21.76
C GLU A 59 -3.46 5.14 20.29
N VAL A 60 -3.91 6.37 20.01
CA VAL A 60 -3.99 6.89 18.63
C VAL A 60 -2.62 6.92 17.95
N LEU A 61 -1.57 7.28 18.69
CA LEU A 61 -0.22 7.28 18.15
C LEU A 61 0.28 5.86 17.87
N LEU A 62 0.08 4.91 18.79
CA LEU A 62 0.42 3.50 18.60
C LEU A 62 -0.30 2.90 17.40
N PHE A 63 -1.59 3.20 17.23
CA PHE A 63 -2.38 2.82 16.08
C PHE A 63 -1.70 3.25 14.77
N ARG A 64 -1.28 4.51 14.67
CA ARG A 64 -0.59 5.06 13.48
C ARG A 64 0.81 4.46 13.27
N MET A 65 1.60 4.34 14.33
CA MET A 65 2.93 3.74 14.27
C MET A 65 2.86 2.29 13.80
N ASN A 66 1.88 1.52 14.27
CA ASN A 66 1.69 0.13 13.85
C ASN A 66 1.23 0.01 12.38
N ILE A 67 0.43 0.95 11.86
CA ILE A 67 0.15 1.04 10.42
C ILE A 67 1.44 1.25 9.63
N LEU A 68 2.26 2.21 10.04
CA LEU A 68 3.51 2.51 9.35
C LEU A 68 4.50 1.34 9.40
N ARG A 69 4.66 0.69 10.57
CA ARG A 69 5.45 -0.55 10.70
C ARG A 69 4.95 -1.63 9.75
N GLY A 70 3.64 -1.83 9.71
CA GLY A 70 3.00 -2.79 8.81
C GLY A 70 3.34 -2.51 7.34
N LYS A 71 3.23 -1.26 6.90
CA LYS A 71 3.57 -0.84 5.53
C LYS A 71 5.06 -1.08 5.22
N ILE A 72 5.96 -0.66 6.10
CA ILE A 72 7.42 -0.87 5.95
C ILE A 72 7.73 -2.35 5.79
N LEU A 73 7.22 -3.18 6.70
CA LEU A 73 7.46 -4.62 6.68
C LEU A 73 6.92 -5.26 5.40
N ARG A 74 5.74 -4.85 4.91
CA ARG A 74 5.20 -5.31 3.63
C ARG A 74 6.12 -4.95 2.48
N PHE A 75 6.61 -3.70 2.41
CA PHE A 75 7.50 -3.28 1.32
C PHE A 75 8.82 -4.06 1.32
N GLN A 76 9.30 -4.46 2.49
CA GLN A 76 10.48 -5.32 2.65
C GLN A 76 10.21 -6.81 2.39
N GLY A 77 8.96 -7.22 2.10
CA GLY A 77 8.59 -8.62 1.90
C GLY A 77 8.34 -9.43 3.19
N LYS A 78 8.36 -8.79 4.35
CA LYS A 78 8.10 -9.39 5.68
C LYS A 78 6.60 -9.42 5.97
N PHE A 79 5.85 -10.18 5.17
CA PHE A 79 4.37 -10.10 5.14
C PHE A 79 3.72 -10.59 6.43
N GLN A 80 4.26 -11.62 7.07
CA GLN A 80 3.68 -12.16 8.30
C GLN A 80 3.81 -11.16 9.45
N GLU A 81 4.99 -10.54 9.60
CA GLU A 81 5.27 -9.50 10.58
C GLU A 81 4.45 -8.24 10.30
N SER A 82 4.32 -7.88 9.01
CA SER A 82 3.43 -6.80 8.58
C SER A 82 2.00 -7.03 9.09
N LEU A 83 1.44 -8.23 8.86
CA LEU A 83 0.08 -8.56 9.27
C LEU A 83 -0.09 -8.49 10.80
N ILE A 84 0.92 -8.91 11.57
CA ILE A 84 0.92 -8.79 13.03
C ILE A 84 0.82 -7.33 13.46
N CYS A 85 1.61 -6.43 12.86
CA CYS A 85 1.54 -5.00 13.16
C CYS A 85 0.19 -4.39 12.79
N LEU A 86 -0.32 -4.68 11.59
CA LEU A 86 -1.60 -4.15 11.13
C LEU A 86 -2.78 -4.67 11.97
N SER A 87 -2.72 -5.93 12.41
CA SER A 87 -3.74 -6.52 13.29
C SER A 87 -3.82 -5.82 14.64
N LYS A 88 -2.71 -5.31 15.17
CA LYS A 88 -2.72 -4.48 16.39
C LYS A 88 -3.52 -3.19 16.17
N SER A 89 -3.29 -2.50 15.05
CA SER A 89 -4.07 -1.30 14.70
C SER A 89 -5.55 -1.62 14.48
N ARG A 90 -5.86 -2.76 13.85
CA ARG A 90 -7.26 -3.20 13.68
C ARG A 90 -7.93 -3.43 15.02
N TYR A 91 -7.26 -4.13 15.93
CA TYR A 91 -7.75 -4.34 17.29
C TYR A 91 -7.99 -3.03 18.04
N THR A 92 -7.06 -2.06 17.95
CA THR A 92 -7.25 -0.73 18.56
C THR A 92 -8.46 0.00 17.98
N MET A 93 -8.70 -0.09 16.67
CA MET A 93 -9.86 0.51 16.03
C MET A 93 -11.18 -0.13 16.48
N ASP A 94 -11.20 -1.46 16.64
CA ASP A 94 -12.38 -2.18 17.14
C ASP A 94 -12.60 -1.92 18.65
N LEU A 95 -11.55 -1.66 19.43
CA LEU A 95 -11.65 -1.34 20.86
C LEU A 95 -12.09 0.11 21.12
N LEU A 96 -11.71 1.04 20.26
CA LEU A 96 -11.96 2.48 20.41
C LEU A 96 -13.06 2.95 19.46
N GLU A 97 -14.23 2.31 19.51
CA GLU A 97 -15.36 2.55 18.59
C GLU A 97 -15.83 4.02 18.56
N ASP A 98 -15.64 4.77 19.66
CA ASP A 98 -16.00 6.18 19.76
C ASP A 98 -15.06 7.12 18.97
N LEU A 99 -13.88 6.65 18.56
CA LEU A 99 -12.93 7.42 17.77
C LEU A 99 -13.13 7.19 16.27
N HIS A 100 -13.40 8.28 15.55
CA HIS A 100 -13.54 8.24 14.11
C HIS A 100 -12.17 8.30 13.43
N PHE A 101 -11.71 7.16 12.92
CA PHE A 101 -10.48 7.02 12.13
C PHE A 101 -10.75 7.01 10.62
N ASP A 102 -11.86 7.57 10.14
CA ASP A 102 -12.48 7.27 8.84
C ASP A 102 -11.52 7.15 7.63
N LYS A 103 -10.50 8.01 7.55
CA LYS A 103 -9.48 7.93 6.49
C LYS A 103 -8.48 6.80 6.75
N GLU A 104 -7.85 6.78 7.92
CA GLU A 104 -6.88 5.76 8.33
C GLU A 104 -7.49 4.35 8.42
N ALA A 105 -8.78 4.23 8.75
CA ALA A 105 -9.51 2.97 8.82
C ALA A 105 -9.60 2.28 7.45
N GLY A 106 -9.98 3.04 6.42
CA GLY A 106 -10.02 2.54 5.04
C GLY A 106 -8.64 2.15 4.52
N GLU A 107 -7.62 2.99 4.79
CA GLU A 107 -6.24 2.68 4.42
C GLU A 107 -5.72 1.44 5.14
N LEU A 108 -5.99 1.28 6.44
CA LEU A 108 -5.62 0.11 7.22
C LEU A 108 -6.23 -1.17 6.64
N ILE A 109 -7.51 -1.15 6.27
CA ILE A 109 -8.18 -2.31 5.69
C ILE A 109 -7.53 -2.72 4.36
N VAL A 110 -7.23 -1.74 3.50
CA VAL A 110 -6.54 -2.01 2.24
C VAL A 110 -5.14 -2.56 2.48
N GLU A 111 -4.38 -2.02 3.42
CA GLU A 111 -3.05 -2.57 3.75
C GLU A 111 -3.14 -4.01 4.27
N ILE A 112 -4.12 -4.32 5.12
CA ILE A 112 -4.35 -5.70 5.58
C ILE A 112 -4.68 -6.60 4.39
N ALA A 113 -5.58 -6.18 3.51
CA ALA A 113 -5.98 -6.97 2.35
C ALA A 113 -4.80 -7.21 1.40
N ASP A 114 -4.01 -6.18 1.15
CA ASP A 114 -2.81 -6.25 0.33
C ASP A 114 -1.78 -7.22 0.93
N THR A 115 -1.55 -7.16 2.25
CA THR A 115 -0.65 -8.10 2.95
C THR A 115 -1.19 -9.54 2.90
N ILE A 116 -2.48 -9.75 3.10
CA ILE A 116 -3.12 -11.08 3.00
C ILE A 116 -2.97 -11.63 1.57
N ARG A 117 -3.11 -10.77 0.56
CA ARG A 117 -2.92 -11.15 -0.84
C ARG A 117 -1.46 -11.48 -1.16
N GLU A 118 -0.51 -10.77 -0.57
CA GLU A 118 0.92 -11.12 -0.62
C GLU A 118 1.23 -12.44 0.10
N LEU A 119 0.39 -12.88 1.03
CA LEU A 119 0.46 -14.21 1.65
C LEU A 119 -0.29 -15.29 0.85
N ASP A 120 -0.62 -15.01 -0.41
CA ASP A 120 -1.32 -15.92 -1.34
C ASP A 120 -2.77 -16.29 -0.92
N ASP A 121 -3.36 -15.59 0.06
CA ASP A 121 -4.73 -15.83 0.55
C ASP A 121 -5.73 -14.81 0.01
N SER A 122 -5.81 -14.71 -1.32
CA SER A 122 -6.68 -13.73 -2.00
C SER A 122 -8.17 -13.88 -1.67
N ALA A 123 -8.61 -15.09 -1.32
CA ALA A 123 -10.00 -15.37 -0.95
C ALA A 123 -10.38 -14.72 0.38
N ARG A 124 -9.49 -14.79 1.39
CA ARG A 124 -9.69 -14.10 2.66
C ARG A 124 -9.68 -12.59 2.49
N ALA A 125 -8.80 -12.05 1.63
CA ALA A 125 -8.79 -10.64 1.31
C ALA A 125 -10.13 -10.18 0.68
N GLU A 126 -10.67 -10.94 -0.28
CA GLU A 126 -11.98 -10.69 -0.89
C GLU A 126 -13.11 -10.68 0.14
N GLN A 127 -13.18 -11.69 1.02
CA GLN A 127 -14.22 -11.80 2.04
C GLN A 127 -14.21 -10.57 2.96
N MET A 128 -13.01 -10.18 3.44
CA MET A 128 -12.84 -9.02 4.30
C MET A 128 -13.26 -7.72 3.60
N LEU A 129 -12.79 -7.49 2.37
CA LEU A 129 -13.10 -6.27 1.62
C LEU A 129 -14.58 -6.17 1.28
N THR A 130 -15.22 -7.28 0.91
CA THR A 130 -16.67 -7.34 0.66
C THR A 130 -17.46 -6.96 1.91
N ALA A 131 -17.11 -7.52 3.07
CA ALA A 131 -17.75 -7.19 4.34
C ALA A 131 -17.58 -5.70 4.71
N GLN A 132 -16.39 -5.14 4.45
CA GLN A 132 -16.13 -3.72 4.71
C GLN A 132 -16.93 -2.79 3.78
N LEU A 133 -17.07 -3.16 2.49
CA LEU A 133 -17.87 -2.39 1.54
C LEU A 133 -19.38 -2.42 1.84
N GLN A 134 -19.88 -3.43 2.55
CA GLN A 134 -21.27 -3.46 3.01
C GLN A 134 -21.59 -2.42 4.10
N GLN A 135 -20.55 -1.84 4.74
CA GLN A 135 -20.74 -0.79 5.73
C GLN A 135 -21.13 0.55 5.07
N GLN A 136 -22.03 1.29 5.72
CA GLN A 136 -22.66 2.49 5.14
C GLN A 136 -21.80 3.75 5.23
N TYR A 137 -20.80 3.79 6.13
CA TYR A 137 -20.11 5.02 6.53
C TYR A 137 -18.75 5.26 5.83
N HIS A 138 -18.60 4.83 4.58
CA HIS A 138 -17.37 5.11 3.82
C HIS A 138 -17.51 6.36 2.96
N THR A 139 -16.51 7.25 3.02
CA THR A 139 -16.39 8.33 2.03
C THR A 139 -16.29 7.74 0.62
N PRO A 140 -16.72 8.46 -0.44
CA PRO A 140 -16.58 7.98 -1.82
C PRO A 140 -15.14 7.58 -2.18
N ALA A 141 -14.15 8.35 -1.71
CA ALA A 141 -12.73 8.06 -1.94
C ALA A 141 -12.29 6.76 -1.25
N THR A 142 -12.71 6.54 0.01
CA THR A 142 -12.44 5.30 0.74
C THR A 142 -13.11 4.10 0.05
N ARG A 143 -14.36 4.26 -0.37
CA ARG A 143 -15.12 3.21 -1.07
C ARG A 143 -14.46 2.82 -2.40
N ALA A 144 -13.98 3.80 -3.17
CA ALA A 144 -13.24 3.54 -4.40
C ALA A 144 -11.92 2.79 -4.14
N LEU A 145 -11.20 3.16 -3.08
CA LEU A 145 -9.95 2.49 -2.71
C LEU A 145 -10.20 1.03 -2.29
N LEU A 146 -11.20 0.78 -1.45
CA LEU A 146 -11.63 -0.57 -1.06
C LEU A 146 -12.08 -1.39 -2.27
N GLY A 147 -12.88 -0.80 -3.17
CA GLY A 147 -13.33 -1.45 -4.40
C GLY A 147 -12.20 -1.84 -5.34
N LEU A 148 -11.16 -1.01 -5.45
CA LEU A 148 -9.97 -1.34 -6.24
C LEU A 148 -9.12 -2.45 -5.60
N SER A 149 -8.95 -2.44 -4.27
CA SER A 149 -8.28 -3.55 -3.56
C SER A 149 -9.07 -4.87 -3.70
N LEU A 150 -10.41 -4.78 -3.76
CA LEU A 150 -11.28 -5.94 -4.04
C LEU A 150 -11.08 -6.43 -5.47
N ALA A 151 -11.07 -5.52 -6.46
CA ALA A 151 -10.81 -5.87 -7.86
C ALA A 151 -9.47 -6.61 -8.03
N GLU A 152 -8.42 -6.18 -7.32
CA GLU A 152 -7.12 -6.86 -7.33
C GLU A 152 -7.16 -8.25 -6.69
N SER A 153 -7.91 -8.42 -5.60
CA SER A 153 -8.10 -9.71 -4.93
C SER A 153 -8.90 -10.69 -5.81
N LEU A 154 -9.90 -10.19 -6.53
CA LEU A 154 -10.66 -10.95 -7.52
C LEU A 154 -9.80 -11.31 -8.74
N PHE A 155 -8.98 -10.38 -9.22
CA PHE A 155 -8.02 -10.64 -10.30
C PHE A 155 -7.06 -11.77 -9.94
N ALA A 156 -6.50 -11.76 -8.72
CA ALA A 156 -5.58 -12.80 -8.25
C ALA A 156 -6.26 -14.20 -8.19
N GLN A 157 -7.57 -14.24 -8.03
CA GLN A 157 -8.39 -15.46 -8.08
C GLN A 157 -8.91 -15.80 -9.49
N GLN A 158 -8.46 -15.10 -10.53
CA GLN A 158 -8.90 -15.26 -11.91
C GLN A 158 -10.40 -14.95 -12.14
N LYS A 159 -11.05 -14.25 -11.21
CA LYS A 159 -12.43 -13.74 -11.34
C LYS A 159 -12.45 -12.45 -12.19
N PHE A 160 -11.90 -12.53 -13.41
CA PHE A 160 -11.57 -11.36 -14.23
C PHE A 160 -12.77 -10.48 -14.60
N ARG A 161 -13.94 -11.09 -14.83
CA ARG A 161 -15.17 -10.35 -15.18
C ARG A 161 -15.64 -9.44 -14.05
N GLU A 162 -15.54 -9.91 -12.81
CA GLU A 162 -15.94 -9.14 -11.63
C GLU A 162 -14.92 -8.05 -11.32
N ALA A 163 -13.63 -8.36 -11.43
CA ALA A 163 -12.56 -7.38 -11.31
C ALA A 163 -12.68 -6.24 -12.35
N ASP A 164 -12.94 -6.55 -13.62
CA ASP A 164 -13.11 -5.54 -14.69
C ASP A 164 -14.31 -4.63 -14.43
N ARG A 165 -15.41 -5.18 -13.88
CA ARG A 165 -16.58 -4.38 -13.50
C ARG A 165 -16.23 -3.32 -12.46
N LEU A 166 -15.55 -3.72 -11.39
CA LEU A 166 -15.12 -2.79 -10.33
C LEU A 166 -14.14 -1.73 -10.84
N CYS A 167 -13.23 -2.09 -11.75
CA CYS A 167 -12.34 -1.12 -12.39
C CYS A 167 -13.12 -0.06 -13.18
N ARG A 168 -14.11 -0.46 -13.98
CA ARG A 168 -14.96 0.48 -14.74
C ARG A 168 -15.78 1.39 -13.84
N GLU A 169 -16.28 0.87 -12.72
CA GLU A 169 -16.99 1.68 -11.72
C GLU A 169 -16.05 2.74 -11.12
N ALA A 170 -14.81 2.36 -10.79
CA ALA A 170 -13.80 3.27 -10.23
C ALA A 170 -13.31 4.33 -11.24
N GLU A 171 -13.29 4.02 -12.55
CA GLU A 171 -12.91 4.96 -13.61
C GLU A 171 -13.77 6.23 -13.61
N SER A 172 -15.06 6.09 -13.30
CA SER A 172 -16.02 7.19 -13.25
C SER A 172 -15.80 8.15 -12.06
N GLN A 173 -14.95 7.77 -11.10
CA GLN A 173 -14.80 8.48 -9.85
C GLN A 173 -13.54 9.36 -9.80
N ARG A 174 -13.56 10.35 -8.90
CA ARG A 174 -12.38 11.15 -8.56
C ARG A 174 -11.47 10.35 -7.63
N LEU A 175 -10.39 9.80 -8.21
CA LEU A 175 -9.44 8.94 -7.49
C LEU A 175 -8.25 9.72 -6.91
N SER A 176 -7.73 9.25 -5.77
CA SER A 176 -6.42 9.65 -5.27
C SER A 176 -5.30 9.20 -6.22
N LYS A 177 -4.08 9.75 -6.07
CA LYS A 177 -2.92 9.34 -6.88
C LYS A 177 -2.68 7.81 -6.82
N MET A 178 -2.72 7.24 -5.60
CA MET A 178 -2.51 5.81 -5.39
C MET A 178 -3.64 4.98 -5.98
N ALA A 179 -4.90 5.36 -5.73
CA ALA A 179 -6.05 4.66 -6.33
C ALA A 179 -6.01 4.69 -7.86
N ARG A 180 -5.59 5.82 -8.47
CA ARG A 180 -5.40 5.92 -9.91
C ARG A 180 -4.31 4.97 -10.44
N LEU A 181 -3.17 4.90 -9.75
CA LEU A 181 -2.09 3.98 -10.13
C LEU A 181 -2.57 2.52 -10.09
N ARG A 182 -3.24 2.13 -8.99
CA ARG A 182 -3.82 0.79 -8.81
C ARG A 182 -4.82 0.43 -9.91
N LEU A 183 -5.74 1.34 -10.22
CA LEU A 183 -6.67 1.18 -11.32
C LEU A 183 -5.94 0.92 -12.64
N CYS A 184 -4.96 1.77 -13.00
CA CYS A 184 -4.24 1.62 -14.26
C CYS A 184 -3.53 0.27 -14.36
N ILE A 185 -2.85 -0.16 -13.28
CA ILE A 185 -2.15 -1.44 -13.24
C ILE A 185 -3.14 -2.60 -13.37
N THR A 186 -4.22 -2.61 -12.60
CA THR A 186 -5.20 -3.72 -12.61
C THR A 186 -5.94 -3.80 -13.94
N ALA A 187 -6.36 -2.66 -14.49
CA ALA A 187 -6.97 -2.61 -15.82
C ALA A 187 -6.00 -3.11 -16.90
N ALA A 188 -4.71 -2.72 -16.83
CA ALA A 188 -3.71 -3.20 -17.78
C ALA A 188 -3.56 -4.72 -17.73
N LYS A 189 -3.42 -5.29 -16.53
CA LYS A 189 -3.35 -6.74 -16.33
C LYS A 189 -4.59 -7.46 -16.90
N LEU A 190 -5.79 -6.93 -16.68
CA LEU A 190 -7.04 -7.51 -17.20
C LEU A 190 -7.08 -7.57 -18.73
N ARG A 191 -6.63 -6.49 -19.41
CA ARG A 191 -6.53 -6.46 -20.87
C ARG A 191 -5.44 -7.41 -21.36
N HIS A 192 -4.31 -7.43 -20.66
CA HIS A 192 -3.17 -8.30 -20.95
C HIS A 192 -3.55 -9.78 -20.92
N VAL A 193 -4.20 -10.25 -19.85
CA VAL A 193 -4.64 -11.66 -19.76
C VAL A 193 -5.74 -12.00 -20.78
N SER A 194 -6.48 -11.00 -21.25
CA SER A 194 -7.50 -11.17 -22.30
C SER A 194 -6.93 -11.09 -23.71
N SER A 195 -5.61 -10.94 -23.87
CA SER A 195 -4.93 -10.72 -25.17
C SER A 195 -5.42 -9.47 -25.93
N ASP A 196 -6.01 -8.51 -25.22
CA ASP A 196 -6.33 -7.19 -25.73
C ASP A 196 -5.07 -6.33 -25.66
N TRP A 197 -4.16 -6.53 -26.62
CA TRP A 197 -2.83 -5.92 -26.61
C TRP A 197 -2.87 -4.40 -26.73
N GLU A 198 -3.79 -3.85 -27.53
CA GLU A 198 -3.97 -2.41 -27.67
C GLU A 198 -4.47 -1.79 -26.35
N GLY A 199 -5.48 -2.40 -25.73
CA GLY A 199 -5.98 -2.00 -24.43
C GLY A 199 -4.91 -2.13 -23.33
N ALA A 200 -4.15 -3.22 -23.33
CA ALA A 200 -3.06 -3.45 -22.38
C ALA A 200 -1.98 -2.39 -22.52
N PHE A 201 -1.52 -2.09 -23.74
CA PHE A 201 -0.55 -1.04 -24.02
C PHE A 201 -1.02 0.33 -23.50
N ALA A 202 -2.26 0.71 -23.80
CA ALA A 202 -2.83 1.97 -23.38
C ALA A 202 -2.89 2.10 -21.85
N TRP A 203 -3.28 1.03 -21.15
CA TRP A 203 -3.37 1.05 -19.69
C TRP A 203 -2.02 0.96 -18.98
N TRP A 204 -1.06 0.19 -19.50
CA TRP A 204 0.31 0.19 -18.98
C TRP A 204 0.98 1.55 -19.16
N THR A 205 0.76 2.22 -20.30
CA THR A 205 1.22 3.59 -20.51
C THR A 205 0.60 4.56 -19.50
N LYS A 206 -0.71 4.44 -19.23
CA LYS A 206 -1.36 5.21 -18.16
C LYS A 206 -0.79 4.89 -16.77
N ALA A 207 -0.37 3.65 -16.53
CA ALA A 207 0.29 3.25 -15.28
C ALA A 207 1.66 3.92 -15.14
N LEU A 208 2.47 3.98 -16.21
CA LEU A 208 3.73 4.76 -16.23
C LEU A 208 3.50 6.25 -15.94
N ILE A 209 2.48 6.85 -16.54
CA ILE A 209 2.15 8.25 -16.26
C ILE A 209 1.71 8.44 -14.80
N ALA A 210 1.00 7.46 -14.24
CA ALA A 210 0.54 7.52 -12.85
C ALA A 210 1.70 7.33 -11.85
N ILE A 211 2.63 6.40 -12.12
CA ILE A 211 3.75 6.10 -11.21
C ILE A 211 4.75 7.26 -11.14
N ASN A 212 4.93 8.01 -12.23
CA ASN A 212 5.78 9.19 -12.29
C ASN A 212 5.25 10.40 -11.48
N LYS A 213 4.07 10.30 -10.85
CA LYS A 213 3.52 11.34 -9.95
C LYS A 213 3.91 11.16 -8.49
N PHE A 214 4.64 10.09 -8.18
CA PHE A 214 5.23 9.80 -6.89
C PHE A 214 6.70 10.24 -6.89
N PRO A 215 7.32 10.49 -5.72
CA PRO A 215 8.77 10.64 -5.63
C PRO A 215 9.47 9.45 -6.30
N PRO A 216 10.72 9.62 -6.78
CA PRO A 216 11.51 8.51 -7.27
C PRO A 216 11.48 7.36 -6.27
N THR A 217 11.06 6.18 -6.73
CA THR A 217 11.00 4.96 -5.94
C THR A 217 12.14 4.03 -6.34
N SER A 218 12.27 2.89 -5.65
CA SER A 218 13.20 1.79 -5.94
C SER A 218 13.22 1.30 -7.39
N GLY A 219 12.24 1.68 -8.21
CA GLY A 219 12.19 1.34 -9.62
C GLY A 219 11.64 -0.06 -9.88
N HIS A 220 11.48 -0.93 -8.88
CA HIS A 220 10.97 -2.30 -9.09
C HIS A 220 9.57 -2.34 -9.72
N ALA A 221 8.64 -1.52 -9.22
CA ALA A 221 7.29 -1.45 -9.77
C ALA A 221 7.32 -0.87 -11.19
N THR A 222 8.10 0.18 -11.42
CA THR A 222 8.29 0.80 -12.74
C THR A 222 8.89 -0.18 -13.73
N ARG A 223 9.90 -0.94 -13.32
CA ARG A 223 10.55 -2.00 -14.11
C ARG A 223 9.54 -3.05 -14.55
N LEU A 224 8.65 -3.49 -13.66
CA LEU A 224 7.61 -4.46 -14.00
C LEU A 224 6.56 -3.90 -14.98
N ILE A 225 6.26 -2.61 -14.90
CA ILE A 225 5.40 -1.95 -15.90
C ILE A 225 6.11 -1.95 -17.27
N TYR A 226 7.40 -1.60 -17.33
CA TYR A 226 8.18 -1.66 -18.57
C TYR A 226 8.31 -3.07 -19.14
N LEU A 227 8.56 -4.08 -18.31
CA LEU A 227 8.56 -5.49 -18.73
C LEU A 227 7.22 -5.91 -19.33
N SER A 228 6.12 -5.45 -18.74
CA SER A 228 4.78 -5.73 -19.27
C SER A 228 4.56 -5.06 -20.63
N LEU A 229 5.08 -3.84 -20.82
CA LEU A 229 5.07 -3.16 -22.12
C LEU A 229 5.94 -3.87 -23.15
N CYS A 230 7.13 -4.35 -22.80
CA CYS A 230 7.96 -5.15 -23.70
C CYS A 230 7.21 -6.40 -24.20
N ASP A 231 6.52 -7.13 -23.31
CA ASP A 231 5.72 -8.28 -23.73
C ASP A 231 4.62 -7.87 -24.72
N VAL A 232 3.86 -6.80 -24.40
CA VAL A 232 2.78 -6.31 -25.27
C VAL A 232 3.32 -5.86 -26.64
N LEU A 233 4.42 -5.09 -26.68
CA LEU A 233 5.04 -4.62 -27.92
C LEU A 233 5.54 -5.78 -28.78
N ARG A 234 6.14 -6.80 -28.15
CA ARG A 234 6.54 -8.02 -28.85
C ARG A 234 5.34 -8.73 -29.47
N ARG A 235 4.23 -8.87 -28.73
CA ARG A 235 2.98 -9.49 -29.21
C ARG A 235 2.35 -8.69 -30.36
N GLN A 236 2.60 -7.39 -30.43
CA GLN A 236 2.18 -6.50 -31.53
C GLN A 236 3.16 -6.47 -32.71
N GLY A 237 4.33 -7.11 -32.62
CA GLY A 237 5.37 -7.07 -33.65
C GLY A 237 6.15 -5.75 -33.72
N GLN A 238 6.10 -4.93 -32.67
CA GLN A 238 6.72 -3.60 -32.61
C GLN A 238 8.17 -3.69 -32.11
N GLN A 239 9.05 -4.35 -32.88
CA GLN A 239 10.39 -4.72 -32.42
C GLN A 239 11.26 -3.52 -31.99
N GLU A 240 11.33 -2.45 -32.78
CA GLU A 240 12.17 -1.29 -32.47
C GLU A 240 11.74 -0.61 -31.14
N LEU A 241 10.43 -0.47 -30.93
CA LEU A 241 9.89 0.09 -29.69
C LEU A 241 10.13 -0.84 -28.51
N GLU A 242 10.05 -2.15 -28.73
CA GLU A 242 10.32 -3.16 -27.72
C GLU A 242 11.78 -3.09 -27.24
N GLU A 243 12.74 -3.02 -28.16
CA GLU A 243 14.17 -2.88 -27.87
C GLU A 243 14.47 -1.59 -27.09
N ALA A 244 13.90 -0.45 -27.53
CA ALA A 244 14.03 0.82 -26.81
C ALA A 244 13.44 0.77 -25.40
N THR A 245 12.29 0.10 -25.24
CA THR A 245 11.63 -0.09 -23.93
C THR A 245 12.46 -1.02 -23.03
N ARG A 246 13.11 -2.04 -23.60
CA ARG A 246 13.96 -2.99 -22.88
C ARG A 246 15.22 -2.32 -22.30
N ALA A 247 15.75 -1.30 -22.98
CA ALA A 247 16.87 -0.53 -22.44
C ALA A 247 16.50 0.14 -21.09
N GLN A 248 15.26 0.62 -20.94
CA GLN A 248 14.76 1.20 -19.68
C GLN A 248 14.65 0.15 -18.56
N VAL A 249 14.33 -1.11 -18.90
CA VAL A 249 14.31 -2.21 -17.92
C VAL A 249 15.71 -2.44 -17.35
N ALA A 250 16.74 -2.45 -18.20
CA ALA A 250 18.12 -2.67 -17.77
C ALA A 250 18.63 -1.54 -16.86
N GLU A 251 18.30 -0.29 -17.20
CA GLU A 251 18.64 0.89 -16.37
C GLU A 251 17.99 0.79 -14.98
N LEU A 252 16.69 0.50 -14.92
CA LEU A 252 15.96 0.37 -13.66
C LEU A 252 16.43 -0.82 -12.82
N GLU A 253 16.85 -1.90 -13.45
CA GLU A 253 17.39 -3.07 -12.74
C GLU A 253 18.66 -2.71 -11.96
N ALA A 254 19.59 -1.98 -12.59
CA ALA A 254 20.80 -1.50 -11.94
C ALA A 254 20.50 -0.52 -10.78
N LEU A 255 19.51 0.36 -10.94
CA LEU A 255 19.11 1.31 -9.89
C LEU A 255 18.40 0.63 -8.70
N SER A 256 17.76 -0.51 -8.93
CA SER A 256 16.92 -1.19 -7.94
C SER A 256 17.68 -2.20 -7.07
N GLN A 257 18.96 -2.45 -7.33
CA GLN A 257 19.70 -3.58 -6.74
C GLN A 257 19.78 -3.51 -5.20
N ASP A 258 19.96 -2.31 -4.64
CA ASP A 258 20.12 -2.09 -3.20
C ASP A 258 18.85 -1.52 -2.55
N ALA A 259 17.72 -1.55 -3.26
CA ALA A 259 16.50 -0.96 -2.75
C ALA A 259 15.86 -1.79 -1.63
N GLU A 260 15.52 -1.14 -0.53
CA GLU A 260 14.81 -1.79 0.58
C GLU A 260 13.34 -2.07 0.24
N ALA A 261 12.72 -1.24 -0.62
CA ALA A 261 11.32 -1.32 -0.99
C ALA A 261 11.10 -2.18 -2.24
N THR A 262 11.08 -3.51 -2.05
CA THR A 262 10.93 -4.49 -3.14
C THR A 262 9.46 -4.79 -3.49
N HIS A 263 8.53 -4.58 -2.55
CA HIS A 263 7.12 -4.96 -2.65
C HIS A 263 6.16 -3.77 -2.47
N TRP A 264 6.48 -2.63 -3.10
CA TRP A 264 5.72 -1.39 -2.97
C TRP A 264 4.25 -1.54 -3.36
N ILE A 265 4.00 -2.01 -4.59
CA ILE A 265 2.66 -2.26 -5.13
C ILE A 265 2.35 -3.74 -4.98
N ALA A 266 1.36 -4.04 -4.15
CA ALA A 266 0.96 -5.42 -3.93
C ALA A 266 0.51 -6.08 -5.24
N GLY A 267 0.83 -7.37 -5.43
CA GLY A 267 0.43 -8.20 -6.57
C GLY A 267 1.27 -8.01 -7.81
N LEU A 268 2.24 -7.11 -7.77
CA LEU A 268 3.27 -7.08 -8.79
C LEU A 268 4.24 -8.26 -8.62
N ARG A 269 4.43 -8.80 -7.41
CA ARG A 269 5.17 -10.05 -7.19
C ARG A 269 4.56 -11.21 -7.98
N HIS A 270 3.25 -11.42 -7.87
CA HIS A 270 2.55 -12.45 -8.63
C HIS A 270 2.56 -12.18 -10.13
N TRP A 271 2.39 -10.92 -10.51
CA TRP A 271 2.43 -10.53 -11.92
C TRP A 271 3.80 -10.76 -12.56
N ARG A 272 4.88 -10.53 -11.82
CA ARG A 272 6.24 -10.85 -12.25
C ARG A 272 6.37 -12.32 -12.65
N MET A 273 5.84 -13.24 -11.84
CA MET A 273 5.84 -14.67 -12.14
C MET A 273 5.06 -15.02 -13.42
N PHE A 274 4.04 -14.21 -13.77
CA PHE A 274 3.29 -14.36 -15.02
C PHE A 274 4.06 -13.82 -16.24
N ILE A 275 4.72 -12.67 -16.12
CA ILE A 275 5.38 -11.98 -17.23
C ILE A 275 6.78 -12.53 -17.54
N GLU A 276 7.59 -12.84 -16.53
CA GLU A 276 9.00 -13.24 -16.76
C GLU A 276 9.18 -14.43 -17.72
N PRO A 277 8.37 -15.50 -17.66
CA PRO A 277 8.47 -16.60 -18.62
C PRO A 277 8.14 -16.20 -20.06
N SER A 278 7.44 -15.08 -20.26
CA SER A 278 7.08 -14.57 -21.60
C SER A 278 8.12 -13.60 -22.15
N VAL A 279 9.03 -13.07 -21.32
CA VAL A 279 9.94 -11.97 -21.68
C VAL A 279 11.41 -12.41 -21.79
N LEU A 280 11.77 -13.52 -21.16
CA LEU A 280 13.02 -14.27 -21.36
C LEU A 280 12.92 -15.17 -22.61
#